data_AF-A0A7Y3EYE8-F1
#
_entry.id   AF-A0A7Y3EYE8-F1
#
_cell.length_a   1.000
_cell.length_b   1.000
_cell.length_c   1.000
_cell.angle_alpha   90.00
_cell.angle_beta   90.00
_cell.angle_gamma   90.00
#
_symmetry.space_group_name_H-M   'P 1'
#
loop_
_entity.id
_entity.type
_entity.pdbx_description
1 polymer ?
#
loop_
_entity_poly.entity_id
_entity_poly.type
_entity_poly.pdbx_seq_one_letter_code
_entity_poly.pdbx_strand_id
1 'polypeptide(L)'
;MEKAEFSKIRKKLEKTQKQLAALLGMSLKTIHSYEQGWRTIPAHIERQLFFLLINQRQRHNQLTPCWEQKECNEKEDCPAWEFQSGHLCWFLCGTLCECTSESTYREKVNVCRSCNIFQSLIE
;
A
#
# COMPACT_ATOMS: atom_id res chain seq x y z
N MET A 1 -8.30 0.17 -6.31
CA MET A 1 -8.86 1.26 -5.48
C MET A 1 -10.07 1.94 -6.14
N GLU A 2 -11.12 2.18 -5.37
CA GLU A 2 -12.31 2.95 -5.78
C GLU A 2 -12.17 4.46 -5.48
N LYS A 3 -12.92 5.32 -6.18
CA LYS A 3 -12.85 6.79 -6.01
C LYS A 3 -13.15 7.27 -4.58
N ALA A 4 -14.08 6.58 -3.92
CA ALA A 4 -14.47 6.90 -2.54
C ALA A 4 -13.33 6.61 -1.56
N GLU A 5 -12.63 5.49 -1.77
CA GLU A 5 -11.45 5.12 -0.99
C GLU A 5 -10.30 6.10 -1.22
N PHE A 6 -10.00 6.44 -2.48
CA PHE A 6 -8.98 7.43 -2.84
C PHE A 6 -9.23 8.75 -2.09
N SER A 7 -10.47 9.25 -2.15
CA SER A 7 -10.87 10.49 -1.47
C SER A 7 -10.74 10.38 0.05
N LYS A 8 -11.08 9.22 0.62
CA LYS A 8 -10.94 8.94 2.06
C LYS A 8 -9.48 8.96 2.49
N ILE A 9 -8.58 8.31 1.74
CA ILE A 9 -7.14 8.29 2.03
C ILE A 9 -6.54 9.69 1.96
N ARG A 10 -6.86 10.48 0.92
CA ARG A 10 -6.38 11.86 0.83
C ARG A 10 -6.79 12.69 2.06
N LYS A 11 -8.04 12.54 2.50
CA LYS A 11 -8.54 13.23 3.71
C LYS A 11 -7.82 12.75 4.97
N LYS A 12 -7.59 11.44 5.14
CA LYS A 12 -6.75 10.89 6.22
C LYS A 12 -5.33 11.45 6.19
N LEU A 13 -4.77 11.68 5.00
CA LEU A 13 -3.47 12.31 4.80
C LEU A 13 -3.44 13.82 5.09
N GLU A 14 -4.58 14.44 5.39
CA GLU A 14 -4.73 15.88 5.60
C GLU A 14 -4.17 16.71 4.43
N LYS A 15 -4.30 16.21 3.20
CA LYS A 15 -3.82 16.89 1.99
C LYS A 15 -4.96 17.48 1.19
N THR A 16 -4.72 18.68 0.68
CA THR A 16 -5.49 19.23 -0.45
C THR A 16 -5.25 18.41 -1.71
N GLN A 17 -6.14 18.52 -2.71
CA GLN A 17 -5.93 17.88 -4.02
C GLN A 17 -4.63 18.36 -4.69
N LYS A 18 -4.27 19.64 -4.51
CA LYS A 18 -3.02 20.22 -5.03
C LYS A 18 -1.77 19.63 -4.37
N GLN A 19 -1.79 19.48 -3.04
CA GLN A 19 -0.67 18.85 -2.31
C GLN A 19 -0.54 17.37 -2.69
N LEU A 20 -1.66 16.65 -2.79
CA LEU A 20 -1.61 15.25 -3.20
C LEU A 20 -1.09 15.09 -4.64
N ALA A 21 -1.50 15.99 -5.55
CA ALA A 21 -0.99 16.03 -6.91
C ALA A 21 0.55 16.15 -6.93
N ALA A 22 1.11 17.06 -6.12
CA ALA A 22 2.56 17.23 -5.99
C ALA A 22 3.24 15.97 -5.42
N LEU A 23 2.67 15.36 -4.38
CA LEU A 23 3.22 14.14 -3.76
C LEU A 23 3.24 12.94 -4.73
N LEU A 24 2.21 12.82 -5.58
CA LEU A 24 2.09 11.73 -6.55
C LEU A 24 2.75 12.05 -7.89
N GLY A 25 3.37 13.22 -8.06
CA GLY A 25 3.98 13.65 -9.32
C GLY A 25 2.96 13.77 -10.47
N MET A 26 1.74 14.23 -10.18
CA MET A 26 0.63 14.31 -11.13
C MET A 26 0.07 15.72 -11.27
N SER A 27 -0.69 15.94 -12.35
CA SER A 27 -1.46 17.18 -12.50
C SER A 27 -2.66 17.23 -11.54
N LEU A 28 -3.07 18.43 -11.12
CA LEU A 28 -4.29 18.61 -10.33
C LEU A 28 -5.53 18.05 -11.05
N LYS A 29 -5.60 18.20 -12.38
CA LYS A 29 -6.68 17.64 -13.22
C LYS A 29 -6.74 16.11 -13.12
N THR A 30 -5.60 15.44 -13.03
CA THR A 30 -5.53 13.99 -12.86
C THR A 30 -6.15 13.57 -11.52
N ILE A 31 -5.83 14.27 -10.44
CA ILE A 31 -6.41 14.01 -9.10
C ILE A 31 -7.93 14.23 -9.10
N HIS A 32 -8.41 15.34 -9.69
CA HIS A 32 -9.85 15.59 -9.82
C HIS A 32 -10.56 14.45 -10.56
N SER A 33 -9.96 14.01 -11.67
CA SER A 33 -10.50 12.93 -12.50
C SER A 33 -10.60 11.60 -11.74
N TYR A 34 -9.67 11.30 -10.83
CA TYR A 34 -9.75 10.12 -9.96
C TYR A 34 -10.87 10.25 -8.92
N GLU A 35 -10.97 11.38 -8.22
CA GLU A 35 -12.00 11.58 -7.19
C GLU A 35 -13.42 11.63 -7.77
N GLN A 36 -13.58 12.12 -9.00
CA GLN A 36 -14.87 12.12 -9.72
C GLN A 36 -15.23 10.73 -10.27
N GLY A 37 -14.23 9.86 -10.45
CA GLY A 37 -14.39 8.55 -11.10
C GLY A 37 -14.43 8.61 -12.62
N TRP A 38 -13.92 9.69 -13.23
CA TRP A 38 -13.80 9.80 -14.69
C TRP A 38 -12.61 9.00 -15.25
N ARG A 39 -11.64 8.67 -14.39
CA ARG A 39 -10.49 7.82 -14.73
C ARG A 39 -10.32 6.74 -13.67
N THR A 40 -10.01 5.53 -14.11
CA THR A 40 -9.58 4.45 -13.22
C THR A 40 -8.25 4.81 -12.56
N ILE A 41 -8.13 4.53 -11.27
CA ILE A 41 -6.90 4.77 -10.51
C ILE A 41 -5.91 3.63 -10.81
N PRO A 42 -4.71 3.93 -11.35
CA PRO A 42 -3.70 2.91 -11.63
C PRO A 42 -3.17 2.25 -10.36
N ALA A 43 -2.74 1.00 -10.47
CA ALA A 43 -2.27 0.21 -9.33
C ALA A 43 -1.02 0.81 -8.64
N HIS A 44 -0.13 1.46 -9.40
CA HIS A 44 1.03 2.15 -8.83
C HIS A 44 0.63 3.39 -8.00
N ILE A 45 -0.50 4.03 -8.31
CA ILE A 45 -1.02 5.16 -7.53
C ILE A 45 -1.66 4.68 -6.24
N GLU A 46 -2.41 3.58 -6.30
CA GLU A 46 -2.86 2.87 -5.10
C GLU A 46 -1.69 2.49 -4.19
N ARG A 47 -0.60 1.94 -4.77
CA ARG A 47 0.63 1.62 -4.04
C ARG A 47 1.25 2.84 -3.35
N GLN A 48 1.45 3.94 -4.08
CA GLN A 48 2.03 5.17 -3.52
C GLN A 48 1.13 5.78 -2.44
N LEU A 49 -0.19 5.74 -2.60
CA LEU A 49 -1.13 6.24 -1.60
C LEU A 49 -1.06 5.47 -0.28
N PHE A 50 -1.03 4.14 -0.35
CA PHE A 50 -0.85 3.33 0.86
C PHE A 50 0.52 3.59 1.50
N PHE A 51 1.57 3.77 0.70
CA PHE A 51 2.89 4.13 1.22
C PHE A 51 2.84 5.45 2.00
N LEU A 52 2.25 6.49 1.43
CA LEU A 52 2.09 7.78 2.12
C LEU A 52 1.24 7.64 3.39
N LEU A 53 0.12 6.90 3.33
CA LEU A 53 -0.79 6.73 4.47
C LEU A 53 -0.13 6.02 5.65
N ILE A 54 0.57 4.92 5.35
CA ILE A 54 1.22 4.08 6.35
C ILE A 54 2.40 4.82 7.00
N ASN A 55 3.15 5.61 6.22
CA ASN A 55 4.34 6.32 6.71
C ASN A 55 4.05 7.72 7.28
N GLN A 56 2.86 8.28 7.08
CA GLN A 56 2.49 9.54 7.74
C GLN A 56 2.42 9.40 9.26
N ARG A 57 2.09 8.20 9.74
CA ARG A 57 2.00 7.89 11.16
C ARG A 57 3.40 7.79 11.72
N GLN A 58 3.80 8.75 12.55
CA GLN A 58 4.95 8.64 13.43
C GLN A 58 4.73 7.42 14.34
N ARG A 59 5.21 6.25 13.90
CA ARG A 59 5.08 5.03 14.68
C ARG A 59 6.11 5.07 15.80
N HIS A 60 5.63 5.27 17.01
CA HIS A 60 6.45 5.16 18.21
C HIS A 60 6.91 3.71 18.49
N ASN A 61 6.32 2.72 17.82
CA ASN A 61 6.70 1.32 17.96
C ASN A 61 7.41 0.77 16.72
N GLN A 62 8.41 -0.08 16.97
CA GLN A 62 9.08 -0.89 15.96
C GLN A 62 8.05 -1.78 15.27
N LEU A 63 8.04 -1.76 13.93
CA LEU A 63 7.15 -2.61 13.15
C LEU A 63 7.70 -4.03 13.10
N THR A 64 6.94 -4.98 13.64
CA THR A 64 7.24 -6.40 13.51
C THR A 64 7.18 -6.80 12.02
N PRO A 65 8.22 -7.45 11.48
CA PRO A 65 8.22 -7.90 10.10
C PRO A 65 7.21 -9.04 9.88
N CYS A 66 6.76 -9.19 8.63
CA CYS A 66 5.71 -10.15 8.28
C CYS A 66 6.00 -11.60 8.69
N TRP A 67 7.26 -12.04 8.61
CA TRP A 67 7.65 -13.42 8.92
C TRP A 67 7.65 -13.73 10.41
N GLU A 68 7.86 -12.74 11.28
CA GLU A 68 7.70 -12.92 12.72
C GLU A 68 6.22 -13.00 13.08
N GLN A 69 5.40 -12.09 12.53
CA GLN A 69 3.96 -12.07 12.83
C GLN A 69 3.21 -13.28 12.25
N LYS A 70 3.70 -13.87 11.15
CA LYS A 70 3.10 -15.05 10.51
C LYS A 70 3.79 -16.37 10.84
N GLU A 71 4.86 -16.37 11.64
CA GLU A 71 5.67 -17.57 11.90
C GLU A 71 6.08 -18.28 10.59
N CYS A 72 6.64 -17.50 9.64
CA CYS A 72 6.90 -17.97 8.28
C CYS A 72 8.17 -18.82 8.20
N ASN A 73 8.02 -20.08 7.77
CA ASN A 73 9.12 -21.04 7.60
C ASN A 73 9.96 -20.79 6.33
N GLU A 74 9.32 -20.40 5.23
CA GLU A 74 9.97 -20.16 3.93
C GLU A 74 10.40 -18.68 3.76
N LYS A 75 10.76 -18.01 4.85
CA LYS A 75 11.06 -16.56 4.81
C LYS A 75 12.34 -16.25 4.04
N GLU A 76 13.33 -17.14 4.08
CA GLU A 76 14.66 -16.93 3.50
C GLU A 76 14.62 -16.79 1.97
N ASP A 77 13.63 -17.41 1.32
CA ASP A 77 13.39 -17.30 -0.12
C ASP A 77 12.48 -16.12 -0.50
N CYS A 78 11.95 -15.38 0.48
CA CYS A 78 10.99 -14.32 0.25
C CYS A 78 11.68 -12.95 0.09
N PRO A 79 11.39 -12.17 -0.97
CA PRO A 79 11.94 -10.82 -1.15
C PRO A 79 11.71 -9.89 0.04
N ALA A 80 10.62 -10.08 0.79
CA ALA A 80 10.38 -9.28 1.99
C ALA A 80 11.48 -9.48 3.04
N TRP A 81 11.98 -10.71 3.20
CA TRP A 81 13.09 -11.02 4.10
C TRP A 81 14.43 -10.63 3.50
N GLU A 82 14.68 -10.93 2.23
CA GLU A 82 15.91 -10.55 1.51
C GLU A 82 16.22 -9.06 1.66
N PHE A 83 15.22 -8.20 1.44
CA PHE A 83 15.36 -6.74 1.55
C PHE A 83 15.00 -6.18 2.92
N GLN A 84 14.88 -7.02 3.95
CA GLN A 84 14.57 -6.62 5.34
C GLN A 84 13.35 -5.68 5.44
N SER A 85 12.36 -5.94 4.60
CA SER A 85 11.22 -5.08 4.31
C SER A 85 9.90 -5.73 4.72
N GLY A 86 9.90 -6.52 5.80
CA GLY A 86 8.73 -7.29 6.24
C GLY A 86 7.50 -6.43 6.54
N HIS A 87 7.69 -5.23 7.08
CA HIS A 87 6.61 -4.26 7.32
C HIS A 87 6.07 -3.60 6.02
N LEU A 88 6.78 -3.79 4.90
CA LEU A 88 6.42 -3.36 3.54
C LEU A 88 6.14 -4.55 2.62
N CYS A 89 5.88 -5.75 3.15
CA CYS A 89 5.64 -6.94 2.32
C CYS A 89 4.48 -6.75 1.32
N TRP A 90 3.50 -5.89 1.65
CA TRP A 90 2.39 -5.50 0.77
C TRP A 90 2.81 -4.63 -0.42
N PHE A 91 3.94 -3.92 -0.31
CA PHE A 91 4.48 -3.03 -1.34
C PHE A 91 5.28 -3.79 -2.40
N LEU A 92 6.01 -4.83 -1.97
CA LEU A 92 6.88 -5.66 -2.82
C LEU A 92 6.07 -6.68 -3.63
N CYS A 93 6.38 -6.87 -4.90
CA CYS A 93 5.88 -8.01 -5.68
C CYS A 93 6.81 -9.23 -5.50
N GLY A 94 6.35 -10.42 -5.92
CA GLY A 94 7.17 -11.65 -5.83
C GLY A 94 7.29 -12.24 -4.42
N THR A 95 6.57 -11.71 -3.42
CA THR A 95 6.54 -12.31 -2.09
C THR A 95 5.86 -13.69 -2.11
N LEU A 96 6.30 -14.59 -1.23
CA LEU A 96 5.84 -15.97 -1.24
C LEU A 96 4.62 -16.25 -0.34
N CYS A 97 4.13 -15.26 0.42
CA CYS A 97 2.92 -15.46 1.23
C CYS A 97 1.68 -15.63 0.33
N GLU A 98 0.75 -16.51 0.73
CA GLU A 98 -0.60 -16.67 0.14
C GLU A 98 -0.60 -16.68 -1.41
N CYS A 99 0.38 -17.37 -2.01
CA CYS A 99 0.53 -17.53 -3.47
C CYS A 99 0.71 -16.21 -4.25
N THR A 100 1.32 -15.18 -3.64
CA THR A 100 1.51 -13.87 -4.30
C THR A 100 2.73 -13.78 -5.23
N SER A 101 3.46 -14.88 -5.45
CA SER A 101 4.71 -14.93 -6.22
C SER A 101 4.57 -14.50 -7.68
N GLU A 102 3.51 -14.94 -8.37
CA GLU A 102 3.24 -14.63 -9.79
C GLU A 102 2.11 -13.62 -9.99
N SER A 103 1.64 -12.99 -8.90
CA SER A 103 0.51 -12.08 -8.94
C SER A 103 0.89 -10.67 -9.39
N THR A 104 0.00 -10.03 -10.15
CA THR A 104 0.08 -8.58 -10.36
C THR A 104 -0.10 -7.85 -9.03
N TYR A 105 0.43 -6.63 -8.94
CA TYR A 105 0.21 -5.83 -7.72
C TYR A 105 -1.27 -5.63 -7.39
N ARG A 106 -2.14 -5.55 -8.41
CA ARG A 106 -3.58 -5.37 -8.21
C ARG A 106 -4.20 -6.58 -7.51
N GLU A 107 -3.80 -7.79 -7.89
CA GLU A 107 -4.24 -9.02 -7.21
C GLU A 107 -3.64 -9.12 -5.82
N LYS A 108 -2.34 -8.89 -5.70
CA LYS A 108 -1.62 -8.91 -4.43
C LYS A 108 -2.24 -7.99 -3.39
N VAL A 109 -2.48 -6.72 -3.73
CA VAL A 109 -3.04 -5.75 -2.76
C VAL A 109 -4.44 -6.15 -2.31
N ASN A 110 -5.22 -6.82 -3.17
CA ASN A 110 -6.53 -7.36 -2.80
C ASN A 110 -6.41 -8.46 -1.74
N VAL A 111 -5.43 -9.36 -1.88
CA VAL A 111 -5.11 -10.36 -0.84
C VAL A 111 -4.59 -9.68 0.43
N CYS A 112 -3.71 -8.68 0.29
CA CYS A 112 -3.18 -7.95 1.44
C CYS A 112 -4.27 -7.23 2.26
N ARG A 113 -5.39 -6.80 1.64
CA ARG A 113 -6.49 -6.16 2.37
C ARG A 113 -7.14 -7.04 3.43
N SER A 114 -7.07 -8.37 3.29
CA SER A 114 -7.51 -9.33 4.31
C SER A 114 -6.38 -9.79 5.25
N CYS A 115 -5.16 -9.31 5.05
CA CYS A 115 -4.01 -9.71 5.86
C CYS A 115 -3.89 -8.83 7.12
N ASN A 116 -3.83 -9.46 8.30
CA ASN A 116 -3.69 -8.79 9.60
C ASN A 116 -2.50 -7.82 9.66
N ILE A 117 -1.38 -8.17 9.01
CA ILE A 117 -0.22 -7.28 8.91
C ILE A 117 -0.67 -5.97 8.27
N PHE A 118 -1.21 -6.02 7.05
CA PHE A 118 -1.58 -4.82 6.30
C PHE A 118 -2.72 -4.04 6.97
N GLN A 119 -3.72 -4.72 7.53
CA GLN A 119 -4.81 -4.09 8.28
C GLN A 119 -4.28 -3.26 9.45
N SER A 120 -3.35 -3.82 10.24
CA SER A 120 -2.70 -3.09 11.33
C SER A 120 -1.93 -1.85 10.84
N LEU A 121 -1.58 -1.79 9.56
CA LEU A 121 -0.90 -0.64 8.99
C LEU A 121 -1.85 0.49 8.60
N ILE A 122 -3.07 0.18 8.13
CA ILE A 122 -4.00 1.13 7.51
C ILE A 122 -5.16 1.62 8.39
N GLU A 123 -5.44 0.92 9.51
CA GLU A 123 -6.49 1.26 10.48
C GLU A 123 -6.22 2.59 11.17
#